data_AF-A0A2A5VM70-F1
#
_entry.id   AF-A0A2A5VM70-F1
#
_cell.length_a   1.000
_cell.length_b   1.000
_cell.length_c   1.000
_cell.angle_alpha   90.00
_cell.angle_beta   90.00
_cell.angle_gamma   90.00
#
_symmetry.space_group_name_H-M   'P 1'
#
loop_
_entity.id
_entity.type
_entity.pdbx_description
1 polymer ?
#
loop_
_entity_poly.entity_id
_entity_poly.type
_entity_poly.pdbx_seq_one_letter_code
_entity_poly.pdbx_strand_id
1 'polypeptide(L)'
;MTEGTRNIPGPEEPVNEKLLFLRENMVHLTNQLSMPIIEVALVISKYIRIVMDSLHKAAIEEGEELPDILLNPLPRNSSQSETTSGIASFPLEKLIDRVDQDRMDILDTLVRTILNESQLEFVSALREFRDWELEIRNQLSDVSSPGGLFSPLSLDDDF
;
A
#
# COMPACT_ATOMS: atom_id res chain seq x y z
N MET A 1 -8.31 12.06 -28.30
CA MET A 1 -7.44 11.09 -27.62
C MET A 1 -8.40 10.08 -27.02
N THR A 2 -8.53 8.90 -27.63
CA THR A 2 -9.40 7.84 -27.12
C THR A 2 -8.72 7.23 -25.91
N GLU A 3 -9.18 7.60 -24.70
CA GLU A 3 -8.93 6.81 -23.50
C GLU A 3 -9.52 5.43 -23.76
N GLY A 4 -8.67 4.51 -24.20
CA GLY A 4 -9.02 3.10 -24.21
C GLY A 4 -9.29 2.73 -22.76
N THR A 5 -10.47 2.21 -22.48
CA THR A 5 -10.75 1.51 -21.23
C THR A 5 -9.66 0.48 -21.04
N ARG A 6 -8.67 0.78 -20.20
CA ARG A 6 -7.64 -0.16 -19.79
C ARG A 6 -8.38 -1.24 -19.00
N ASN A 7 -8.68 -2.35 -19.68
CA ASN A 7 -9.33 -3.49 -19.07
C ASN A 7 -8.37 -4.11 -18.05
N ILE A 8 -8.92 -4.60 -16.95
CA ILE A 8 -8.12 -5.30 -15.95
C ILE A 8 -7.52 -6.56 -16.61
N PRO A 9 -6.21 -6.79 -16.45
CA PRO A 9 -5.52 -7.98 -16.91
C PRO A 9 -6.25 -9.28 -16.53
N GLY A 10 -6.41 -10.17 -17.51
CA GLY A 10 -7.05 -11.47 -17.27
C GLY A 10 -6.16 -12.43 -16.44
N PRO A 11 -6.71 -13.51 -15.88
CA PRO A 11 -5.95 -14.50 -15.11
C PRO A 11 -4.79 -15.15 -15.87
N GLU A 12 -4.92 -15.30 -17.19
CA GLU A 12 -3.91 -15.92 -18.06
C GLU A 12 -2.74 -14.97 -18.42
N GLU A 13 -2.86 -13.68 -18.07
CA GLU A 13 -1.83 -12.70 -18.39
C GLU A 13 -0.61 -12.81 -17.46
N PRO A 14 0.58 -12.35 -17.91
CA PRO A 14 1.79 -12.39 -17.10
C PRO A 14 1.64 -11.66 -15.76
N VAL A 15 2.19 -12.23 -14.69
CA VAL A 15 2.15 -11.62 -13.34
C VAL A 15 2.68 -10.18 -13.35
N ASN A 16 3.76 -9.92 -14.10
CA ASN A 16 4.33 -8.57 -14.21
C ASN A 16 3.37 -7.55 -14.83
N GLU A 17 2.51 -7.97 -15.77
CA GLU A 17 1.53 -7.09 -16.40
C GLU A 17 0.41 -6.75 -15.41
N LYS A 18 -0.05 -7.73 -14.63
CA LYS A 18 -1.02 -7.54 -13.55
C LYS A 18 -0.49 -6.60 -12.46
N LEU A 19 0.78 -6.78 -12.06
CA LEU A 19 1.45 -5.94 -11.06
C LEU A 19 1.62 -4.51 -11.56
N LEU A 20 2.09 -4.34 -12.80
CA LEU A 20 2.22 -3.02 -13.41
C LEU A 20 0.86 -2.31 -13.48
N PHE A 21 -0.19 -3.04 -13.87
CA PHE A 21 -1.54 -2.50 -13.91
C PHE A 21 -2.00 -2.05 -12.52
N LEU A 22 -1.82 -2.88 -11.48
CA LEU A 22 -2.14 -2.52 -10.10
C LEU A 22 -1.41 -1.24 -9.68
N ARG A 23 -0.09 -1.20 -9.88
CA ARG A 23 0.75 -0.06 -9.53
C ARG A 23 0.31 1.22 -10.23
N GLU A 24 0.23 1.21 -11.56
CA GLU A 24 -0.14 2.39 -12.35
C GLU A 24 -1.52 2.94 -11.93
N ASN A 25 -2.50 2.06 -11.69
CA ASN A 25 -3.83 2.47 -11.27
C ASN A 25 -3.83 3.05 -9.85
N MET A 26 -3.06 2.48 -8.93
CA MET A 26 -2.91 3.03 -7.58
C MET A 26 -2.18 4.38 -7.58
N VAL A 27 -1.08 4.52 -8.34
CA VAL A 27 -0.36 5.78 -8.52
C VAL A 27 -1.30 6.84 -9.12
N HIS A 28 -2.01 6.48 -10.19
CA HIS A 28 -2.95 7.38 -10.84
C HIS A 28 -4.07 7.84 -9.89
N LEU A 29 -4.69 6.91 -9.16
CA LEU A 29 -5.79 7.23 -8.24
C LEU A 29 -5.32 8.10 -7.07
N THR A 30 -4.20 7.74 -6.44
CA THR A 30 -3.64 8.48 -5.29
C THR A 30 -3.27 9.90 -5.69
N ASN A 31 -2.71 10.10 -6.88
CA ASN A 31 -2.44 11.43 -7.43
C ASN A 31 -3.73 12.20 -7.77
N GLN A 32 -4.69 11.56 -8.46
CA GLN A 32 -5.95 12.19 -8.87
C GLN A 32 -6.75 12.72 -7.68
N LEU A 33 -6.81 11.94 -6.60
CA LEU A 33 -7.56 12.30 -5.41
C LEU A 33 -6.70 13.06 -4.38
N SER A 34 -5.43 13.33 -4.70
CA SER A 34 -4.45 13.92 -3.79
C SER A 34 -4.47 13.24 -2.42
N MET A 35 -4.46 11.89 -2.43
CA MET A 35 -4.68 11.09 -1.24
C MET A 35 -3.62 11.41 -0.18
N PRO A 36 -4.04 11.75 1.04
CA PRO A 36 -3.10 11.94 2.13
C PRO A 36 -2.35 10.66 2.49
N ILE A 37 -1.07 10.79 2.85
CA ILE A 37 -0.16 9.67 3.15
C ILE A 37 -0.78 8.71 4.16
N ILE A 38 -1.39 9.22 5.24
CA ILE A 38 -1.99 8.38 6.29
C ILE A 38 -3.10 7.47 5.78
N GLU A 39 -3.88 7.92 4.80
CA GLU A 39 -5.02 7.17 4.29
C GLU A 39 -4.58 6.03 3.39
N VAL A 40 -3.61 6.33 2.51
CA VAL A 40 -2.95 5.29 1.70
C VAL A 40 -2.29 4.28 2.62
N ALA A 41 -1.57 4.71 3.66
CA ALA A 41 -0.95 3.84 4.65
C ALA A 41 -1.94 2.86 5.30
N LEU A 42 -3.12 3.34 5.67
CA LEU A 42 -4.16 2.52 6.29
C LEU A 42 -4.70 1.45 5.33
N VAL A 43 -4.93 1.81 4.06
CA VAL A 43 -5.39 0.86 3.05
C VAL A 43 -4.31 -0.17 2.73
N ILE A 44 -3.06 0.24 2.48
CA ILE A 44 -1.94 -0.67 2.22
C ILE A 44 -1.73 -1.62 3.41
N SER A 45 -1.73 -1.09 4.63
CA SER A 45 -1.61 -1.91 5.84
C SER A 45 -2.73 -2.95 5.98
N LYS A 46 -3.96 -2.61 5.56
CA LYS A 46 -5.07 -3.56 5.52
C LYS A 46 -4.78 -4.71 4.54
N TYR A 47 -4.31 -4.41 3.34
CA TYR A 47 -4.01 -5.45 2.34
C TYR A 47 -2.82 -6.32 2.70
N ILE A 48 -1.75 -5.74 3.26
CA ILE A 48 -0.63 -6.51 3.80
C ILE A 48 -1.13 -7.54 4.81
N ARG A 49 -1.98 -7.13 5.78
CA ARG A 49 -2.56 -8.06 6.76
C ARG A 49 -3.40 -9.17 6.11
N ILE A 50 -4.32 -8.81 5.21
CA ILE A 50 -5.20 -9.80 4.53
C ILE A 50 -4.38 -10.84 3.78
N VAL A 51 -3.37 -10.39 3.03
CA VAL A 51 -2.53 -11.27 2.23
C VAL A 51 -1.64 -12.13 3.13
N MET A 52 -1.03 -11.53 4.15
CA MET A 52 -0.22 -12.24 5.15
C MET A 52 -1.02 -13.32 5.89
N ASP A 53 -2.22 -13.01 6.37
CA ASP A 53 -3.09 -13.97 7.08
C ASP A 53 -3.42 -15.16 6.18
N SER A 54 -3.68 -14.90 4.89
CA SER A 54 -3.97 -15.93 3.90
C SER A 54 -2.75 -16.81 3.60
N LEU A 55 -1.57 -16.20 3.45
CA LEU A 55 -0.31 -16.92 3.22
C LEU A 55 0.09 -17.75 4.44
N HIS A 56 -0.06 -17.21 5.65
CA HIS A 56 0.22 -17.96 6.88
C HIS A 56 -0.69 -19.18 7.01
N LYS A 57 -1.99 -19.03 6.70
CA LYS A 57 -2.93 -20.14 6.71
C LYS A 57 -2.51 -21.24 5.73
N ALA A 58 -2.16 -20.87 4.50
CA ALA A 58 -1.69 -21.83 3.49
C ALA A 58 -0.38 -22.53 3.91
N ALA A 59 0.57 -21.77 4.45
CA ALA A 59 1.84 -22.31 4.93
C ALA A 59 1.64 -23.32 6.07
N ILE A 60 0.76 -23.02 7.03
CA ILE A 60 0.41 -23.96 8.11
C ILE A 60 -0.26 -25.23 7.56
N GLU A 61 -1.14 -25.10 6.57
CA GLU A 61 -1.83 -26.23 5.93
C GLU A 61 -0.85 -27.17 5.20
N GLU A 62 0.17 -26.61 4.53
CA GLU A 62 1.19 -27.37 3.79
C GLU A 62 2.42 -27.75 4.66
N GLY A 63 2.49 -27.29 5.90
CA GLY A 63 3.63 -27.51 6.79
C GLY A 63 4.90 -26.75 6.37
N GLU A 64 4.74 -25.64 5.66
CA GLU A 64 5.81 -24.75 5.21
C GLU A 64 5.93 -23.51 6.10
N GLU A 65 7.05 -22.79 5.97
CA GLU A 65 7.27 -21.49 6.61
C GLU A 65 7.44 -20.41 5.54
N LEU A 66 6.87 -19.23 5.78
CA LEU A 66 7.02 -18.10 4.86
C LEU A 66 8.42 -17.48 4.99
N PRO A 67 9.07 -17.08 3.89
CA PRO A 67 10.36 -16.40 3.92
C PRO A 67 10.33 -15.08 4.72
N ASP A 68 11.36 -14.83 5.53
CA ASP A 68 11.51 -13.61 6.35
C ASP A 68 11.39 -12.30 5.57
N ILE A 69 11.79 -12.31 4.29
CA ILE A 69 11.71 -11.17 3.38
C ILE A 69 10.27 -10.72 3.09
N LEU A 70 9.29 -11.60 3.26
CA LEU A 70 7.86 -11.29 3.11
C LEU A 70 7.22 -10.89 4.44
N LEU A 71 7.70 -11.49 5.53
CA LEU A 71 7.17 -11.30 6.88
C LEU A 71 7.38 -9.89 7.40
N ASN A 72 8.52 -9.29 7.07
CA ASN A 72 8.96 -8.03 7.66
C ASN A 72 8.91 -6.88 6.64
N PRO A 73 8.61 -5.65 7.10
CA PRO A 73 8.74 -4.46 6.28
C PRO A 73 10.16 -4.32 5.71
N LEU A 74 10.27 -3.83 4.47
CA LEU A 74 11.57 -3.60 3.83
C LEU A 74 12.41 -2.60 4.66
N PRO A 75 13.75 -2.78 4.71
CA PRO A 75 14.63 -1.85 5.39
C PRO A 75 14.60 -0.49 4.69
N ARG A 76 14.57 0.59 5.47
CA ARG A 76 14.62 1.96 4.94
C ARG A 76 16.02 2.31 4.44
N ASN A 77 16.08 3.16 3.41
CA ASN A 77 17.33 3.59 2.78
C ASN A 77 18.19 4.54 3.63
N SER A 78 17.68 5.08 4.73
CA SER A 78 18.37 6.08 5.56
C SER A 78 18.58 5.64 7.00
N SER A 79 19.82 5.80 7.48
CA SER A 79 20.23 5.64 8.89
C SER A 79 19.91 6.90 9.70
N GLN A 80 18.66 7.38 9.70
CA GLN A 80 18.30 8.53 10.53
C GLN A 80 17.70 8.10 11.87
N SER A 81 18.31 8.65 12.91
CA SER A 81 18.03 8.45 14.33
C SER A 81 16.54 8.66 14.66
N GLU A 82 16.05 7.83 15.58
CA GLU A 82 14.74 7.94 16.22
C GLU A 82 14.60 9.30 16.94
N THR A 83 14.11 10.32 16.26
CA THR A 83 13.62 11.54 16.91
C THR A 83 12.24 11.90 16.39
N THR A 84 11.26 11.03 16.68
CA THR A 84 9.81 11.25 16.48
C THR A 84 9.22 12.09 17.62
N SER A 85 9.82 13.24 17.95
CA SER A 85 9.30 14.09 19.03
C SER A 85 8.34 15.15 18.49
N GLY A 86 7.09 14.74 18.24
CA GLY A 86 5.99 15.65 17.89
C GLY A 86 4.67 14.93 17.59
N ILE A 87 4.72 13.84 16.83
CA ILE A 87 3.53 13.03 16.47
C ILE A 87 3.13 12.09 17.61
N ALA A 88 4.10 11.52 18.33
CA ALA A 88 3.84 10.51 19.37
C ALA A 88 2.94 11.00 20.52
N SER A 89 2.85 12.31 20.73
CA SER A 89 1.96 12.93 21.73
C SER A 89 0.58 13.31 21.19
N PHE A 90 0.31 13.15 19.89
CA PHE A 90 -0.99 13.50 19.29
C PHE A 90 -1.99 12.34 19.45
N PRO A 91 -3.24 12.58 19.89
CA PRO A 91 -4.23 11.52 20.08
C PRO A 91 -4.57 10.79 18.78
N LEU A 92 -4.39 9.48 18.74
CA LEU A 92 -4.66 8.66 17.55
C LEU A 92 -6.14 8.70 17.14
N GLU A 93 -7.05 8.74 18.09
CA GLU A 93 -8.49 8.80 17.83
C GLU A 93 -8.84 10.04 16.99
N LYS A 94 -8.21 11.18 17.31
CA LYS A 94 -8.40 12.42 16.56
C LYS A 94 -7.79 12.39 15.16
N LEU A 95 -6.81 11.53 14.90
CA LEU A 95 -6.28 11.32 13.55
C LEU A 95 -7.26 10.50 12.73
N ILE A 96 -7.77 9.40 13.31
CA ILE A 96 -8.73 8.52 12.64
C ILE A 96 -10.02 9.27 12.28
N ASP A 97 -10.54 10.11 13.18
CA ASP A 97 -11.74 10.92 12.93
C ASP A 97 -11.60 11.92 11.77
N ARG A 98 -10.37 12.22 11.34
CA ARG A 98 -10.08 13.21 10.28
C ARG A 98 -9.82 12.59 8.92
N VAL A 99 -9.71 11.26 8.87
CA VAL A 99 -9.47 10.54 7.63
C VAL A 99 -10.76 10.45 6.82
N ASP A 100 -10.64 10.63 5.51
CA ASP A 100 -11.73 10.51 4.56
C ASP A 100 -12.02 9.04 4.21
N GLN A 101 -13.12 8.51 4.74
CA GLN A 101 -13.50 7.12 4.54
C GLN A 101 -13.89 6.82 3.09
N ASP A 102 -14.55 7.75 2.41
CA ASP A 102 -14.99 7.53 1.02
C ASP A 102 -13.77 7.38 0.10
N ARG A 103 -12.75 8.22 0.30
CA ARG A 103 -11.51 8.14 -0.48
C ARG A 103 -10.74 6.84 -0.21
N MET A 104 -10.70 6.39 1.04
CA MET A 104 -10.13 5.08 1.38
C MET A 104 -10.92 3.93 0.76
N ASP A 105 -12.25 3.99 0.77
CA ASP A 105 -13.12 2.95 0.22
C ASP A 105 -13.00 2.85 -1.31
N ILE A 106 -12.72 3.96 -1.99
CA ILE A 106 -12.42 3.98 -3.42
C ILE A 106 -11.11 3.25 -3.70
N LEU A 107 -10.02 3.58 -2.97
CA LEU A 107 -8.74 2.88 -3.12
C LEU A 107 -8.86 1.40 -2.74
N ASP A 108 -9.58 1.10 -1.65
CA ASP A 108 -9.88 -0.27 -1.23
C ASP A 108 -10.59 -1.05 -2.33
N THR A 109 -11.60 -0.44 -2.94
CA THR A 109 -12.35 -1.08 -4.02
C THR A 109 -11.48 -1.33 -5.24
N LEU A 110 -10.63 -0.37 -5.61
CA LEU A 110 -9.69 -0.53 -6.72
C LEU A 110 -8.74 -1.72 -6.48
N VAL A 111 -8.09 -1.77 -5.32
CA VAL A 111 -7.15 -2.85 -4.99
C VAL A 111 -7.88 -4.19 -4.94
N ARG A 112 -9.04 -4.26 -4.25
CA ARG A 112 -9.86 -5.48 -4.17
C ARG A 112 -10.25 -5.99 -5.56
N THR A 113 -10.73 -5.12 -6.43
CA THR A 113 -11.20 -5.49 -7.76
C THR A 113 -10.05 -6.03 -8.59
N ILE A 114 -8.91 -5.32 -8.65
CA ILE A 114 -7.75 -5.77 -9.43
C ILE A 114 -7.20 -7.09 -8.91
N LEU A 115 -7.02 -7.26 -7.60
CA LEU A 115 -6.52 -8.51 -7.01
C LEU A 115 -7.41 -9.70 -7.38
N ASN A 116 -8.74 -9.53 -7.30
CA ASN A 116 -9.68 -10.62 -7.54
C ASN A 116 -9.87 -10.92 -9.03
N GLU A 117 -10.05 -9.90 -9.86
CA GLU A 117 -10.33 -10.07 -11.30
C GLU A 117 -9.10 -10.57 -12.05
N SER A 118 -7.91 -10.07 -11.71
CA SER A 118 -6.66 -10.56 -12.30
C SER A 118 -6.15 -11.87 -11.69
N GLN A 119 -6.78 -12.33 -10.60
CA GLN A 119 -6.33 -13.47 -9.79
C GLN A 119 -4.84 -13.34 -9.45
N LEU A 120 -4.44 -12.19 -8.91
CA LEU A 120 -3.04 -11.92 -8.62
C LEU A 120 -2.54 -12.83 -7.48
N GLU A 121 -1.41 -13.48 -7.71
CA GLU A 121 -0.79 -14.33 -6.69
C GLU A 121 -0.41 -13.51 -5.45
N PHE A 122 -0.73 -14.04 -4.28
CA PHE A 122 -0.58 -13.35 -3.00
C PHE A 122 0.88 -13.01 -2.65
N VAL A 123 1.85 -13.85 -3.00
CA VAL A 123 3.28 -13.53 -2.79
C VAL A 123 3.68 -12.31 -3.62
N SER A 124 3.24 -12.27 -4.88
CA SER A 124 3.52 -11.17 -5.81
C SER A 124 2.83 -9.88 -5.37
N ALA A 125 1.56 -9.96 -4.99
CA ALA A 125 0.80 -8.83 -4.44
C ALA A 125 1.42 -8.28 -3.14
N LEU A 126 1.83 -9.17 -2.23
CA LEU A 126 2.48 -8.77 -0.98
C LEU A 126 3.76 -7.99 -1.25
N ARG A 127 4.58 -8.45 -2.20
CA ARG A 127 5.81 -7.75 -2.58
C ARG A 127 5.52 -6.33 -3.06
N GLU A 128 4.53 -6.17 -3.94
CA GLU A 128 4.07 -4.84 -4.37
C GLU A 128 3.66 -3.96 -3.19
N PHE A 129 2.85 -4.50 -2.27
CA PHE A 129 2.43 -3.74 -1.09
C PHE A 129 3.60 -3.39 -0.14
N ARG A 130 4.66 -4.20 -0.09
CA ARG A 130 5.88 -3.87 0.66
C ARG A 130 6.66 -2.73 0.03
N ASP A 131 6.69 -2.63 -1.29
CA ASP A 131 7.29 -1.50 -2.00
C ASP A 131 6.50 -0.20 -1.67
N TRP A 132 5.17 -0.25 -1.71
CA TRP A 132 4.31 0.85 -1.26
C TRP A 132 4.53 1.21 0.21
N GLU A 133 4.60 0.22 1.10
CA GLU A 133 4.87 0.43 2.52
C GLU A 133 6.22 1.13 2.75
N LEU A 134 7.26 0.78 1.97
CA LEU A 134 8.57 1.41 2.07
C LEU A 134 8.48 2.91 1.73
N GLU A 135 7.84 3.27 0.62
CA GLU A 135 7.68 4.67 0.21
C GLU A 135 6.90 5.49 1.24
N ILE A 136 5.80 4.92 1.74
CA ILE A 136 5.00 5.54 2.78
C ILE A 136 5.82 5.73 4.06
N ARG A 137 6.58 4.72 4.49
CA ARG A 137 7.41 4.81 5.70
C ARG A 137 8.56 5.80 5.55
N ASN A 138 9.12 5.95 4.35
CA ASN A 138 10.13 6.95 4.06
C ASN A 138 9.55 8.36 4.26
N GLN A 139 8.40 8.65 3.64
CA GLN A 139 7.75 9.97 3.80
C GLN A 139 7.26 10.22 5.23
N LEU A 140 6.65 9.23 5.88
CA LEU A 140 6.19 9.35 7.27
C LEU A 140 7.32 9.66 8.25
N SER A 141 8.55 9.24 7.95
CA SER A 141 9.70 9.52 8.80
C SER A 141 10.12 11.00 8.78
N ASP A 142 9.80 11.72 7.70
CA ASP A 142 10.07 13.14 7.54
C ASP A 142 8.94 14.01 8.12
N VAL A 143 7.81 13.39 8.46
CA VAL A 143 6.69 14.08 9.09
C VAL A 143 7.05 14.42 10.55
N SER A 144 7.02 15.72 10.86
CA SER A 144 7.28 16.24 12.22
C SER A 144 6.03 16.76 12.92
N SER A 145 4.90 16.86 12.22
CA SER A 145 3.65 17.40 12.76
C SER A 145 2.42 16.62 12.28
N PRO A 146 1.31 16.61 13.04
CA PRO A 146 0.07 15.96 12.62
C PRO A 146 -0.45 16.42 11.26
N GLY A 147 -0.19 17.68 10.86
CA GLY A 147 -0.60 18.20 9.56
C GLY A 147 0.10 17.51 8.40
N GLY A 148 1.36 17.09 8.57
CA GLY A 148 2.10 16.41 7.52
C GLY A 148 1.64 14.98 7.25
N LEU A 149 0.92 14.34 8.20
CA LEU A 149 0.25 13.06 7.94
C LEU A 149 -0.87 13.20 6.89
N PHE A 150 -1.43 14.41 6.77
CA PHE A 150 -2.49 14.74 5.83
C PHE A 150 -1.96 15.41 4.54
N SER A 151 -0.64 15.48 4.38
CA SER A 151 -0.05 15.91 3.11
C SER A 151 -0.31 14.85 2.03
N PRO A 152 -0.54 15.26 0.77
CA PRO A 152 -0.65 14.33 -0.35
C PRO A 152 0.59 13.42 -0.42
N LEU A 153 0.37 12.14 -0.71
CA LEU A 153 1.44 11.20 -0.99
C LEU A 153 2.24 11.65 -2.22
N SER A 154 3.56 11.70 -2.10
CA SER A 154 4.46 12.06 -3.21
C SER A 154 5.31 10.85 -3.56
N LEU A 155 5.05 10.18 -4.68
CA LEU A 155 5.85 9.04 -5.13
C LEU A 155 7.00 9.52 -6.01
N ASP A 156 8.14 8.83 -5.97
CA ASP A 156 9.29 9.11 -6.84
C ASP A 156 8.93 8.88 -8.31
N ASP A 157 9.55 9.64 -9.21
CA ASP A 157 9.29 9.56 -10.67
C ASP A 157 9.56 8.16 -11.26
N ASP A 158 10.41 7.37 -10.61
CA ASP A 158 10.82 6.02 -11.02
C ASP A 158 10.01 4.88 -10.34
N PHE A 159 9.00 5.21 -9.53
CA PHE A 159 8.21 4.24 -8.75
C PHE A 159 7.24 3.39 -9.60
#